data_AF-A0A1U7UN26-F1
#
_entry.id   AF-A0A1U7UN26-F1
#
_cell.length_a   1.000
_cell.length_b   1.000
_cell.length_c   1.000
_cell.angle_alpha   90.00
_cell.angle_beta   90.00
_cell.angle_gamma   90.00
#
_symmetry.space_group_name_H-M   'P 1'
#
loop_
_entity.id
_entity.type
_entity.pdbx_description
1 polymer ?
#
loop_
_entity_poly.entity_id
_entity_poly.type
_entity_poly.pdbx_seq_one_letter_code
_entity_poly.pdbx_strand_id
1 'polypeptide(L)'
;MEGRVTMKGLYFQQNSTNEEMTFLFQERENLPLTEDNFVKLQVKACALSQINTKLLTEMKMKKDFFPVGREIAGTVLDVGNKVSFFQPDDEVVGILPLDSEDPGLCEIVRVHEHYLVHKPEKVTWTEAAGTIRDGVRAYTALHYLSHLSPGKSVLIMDGASAFGTIAIQLAHHRGAKVISTACSLEDKQCLERLRPSIARVIDVSNGKVHVAESCLEETGGLGVDIVLDAGDLSWMNQFHYMRQKFPWKLFRKIKEEKSKLFSFNFFLRPQLDKPIPVFEASIFLGNHRKKSRKIKASSIFKHVILLSKSRCSVI
;
A
#
# COMPACT_ATOMS: atom_id res chain seq x y z
N MET A 1 -7.61 -40.97 -14.51
CA MET A 1 -8.45 -40.06 -13.68
C MET A 1 -7.50 -39.16 -12.92
N GLU A 2 -7.14 -38.01 -13.47
CA GLU A 2 -6.41 -36.99 -12.70
C GLU A 2 -7.35 -36.47 -11.62
N GLY A 3 -6.95 -36.60 -10.35
CA GLY A 3 -7.72 -36.08 -9.23
C GLY A 3 -7.91 -34.58 -9.39
N ARG A 4 -9.16 -34.10 -9.31
CA ARG A 4 -9.45 -32.67 -9.29
C ARG A 4 -8.76 -32.05 -8.08
N VAL A 5 -7.64 -31.37 -8.30
CA VAL A 5 -7.01 -30.56 -7.25
C VAL A 5 -7.93 -29.37 -7.00
N THR A 6 -8.55 -29.33 -5.82
CA THR A 6 -9.31 -28.18 -5.35
C THR A 6 -8.42 -27.32 -4.46
N MET A 7 -8.40 -26.03 -4.71
CA MET A 7 -7.60 -25.03 -3.98
C MET A 7 -8.51 -24.10 -3.21
N LYS A 8 -8.03 -23.61 -2.07
CA LYS A 8 -8.83 -22.71 -1.22
C LYS A 8 -8.41 -21.26 -1.42
N GLY A 9 -9.39 -20.39 -1.60
CA GLY A 9 -9.21 -18.94 -1.57
C GLY A 9 -10.07 -18.31 -0.48
N LEU A 10 -9.53 -17.31 0.22
CA LEU A 10 -10.29 -16.58 1.23
C LEU A 10 -11.05 -15.40 0.62
N TYR A 11 -12.32 -15.32 0.98
CA TYR A 11 -13.22 -14.24 0.60
C TYR A 11 -13.87 -13.62 1.83
N PHE A 12 -14.32 -12.37 1.69
CA PHE A 12 -15.19 -11.75 2.66
C PHE A 12 -16.53 -11.34 2.04
N GLN A 13 -17.55 -11.30 2.88
CA GLN A 13 -18.88 -10.81 2.56
C GLN A 13 -19.29 -9.79 3.62
N GLN A 14 -19.85 -8.66 3.18
CA GLN A 14 -20.41 -7.65 4.06
C GLN A 14 -21.91 -7.88 4.20
N ASN A 15 -22.39 -8.14 5.43
CA ASN A 15 -23.83 -8.25 5.67
C ASN A 15 -24.46 -6.85 5.69
N SER A 16 -25.53 -6.67 4.92
CA SER A 16 -26.25 -5.39 4.80
C SER A 16 -26.94 -4.93 6.08
N THR A 17 -27.07 -5.79 7.09
CA THR A 17 -27.86 -5.50 8.30
C THR A 17 -27.03 -5.08 9.51
N ASN A 18 -25.75 -5.44 9.62
CA ASN A 18 -24.96 -5.25 10.85
C ASN A 18 -23.53 -4.71 10.62
N GLU A 19 -23.17 -4.33 9.39
CA GLU A 19 -21.79 -3.97 8.99
C GLU A 19 -20.72 -5.06 9.26
N GLU A 20 -21.12 -6.21 9.78
CA GLU A 20 -20.26 -7.30 10.19
C GLU A 20 -19.67 -8.02 8.97
N MET A 21 -18.33 -8.14 8.95
CA MET A 21 -17.59 -8.80 7.87
C MET A 21 -17.45 -10.29 8.19
N THR A 22 -17.94 -11.14 7.29
CA THR A 22 -17.79 -12.60 7.42
C THR A 22 -16.76 -13.10 6.43
N PHE A 23 -15.78 -13.87 6.91
CA PHE A 23 -14.75 -14.50 6.09
C PHE A 23 -15.09 -15.96 5.82
N LEU A 24 -14.83 -16.42 4.60
CA LEU A 24 -15.13 -17.79 4.17
C LEU A 24 -14.12 -18.27 3.14
N PHE A 25 -13.73 -19.54 3.27
CA PHE A 25 -12.97 -20.22 2.23
C PHE A 25 -13.92 -20.71 1.14
N GLN A 26 -13.58 -20.42 -0.11
CA GLN A 26 -14.21 -21.05 -1.26
C GLN A 26 -13.21 -22.02 -1.89
N GLU A 27 -13.67 -23.24 -2.15
CA GLU A 27 -12.93 -24.18 -2.97
C GLU A 27 -13.06 -23.80 -4.44
N ARG A 28 -11.94 -23.93 -5.15
CA ARG A 28 -11.81 -23.63 -6.57
C ARG A 28 -11.16 -24.81 -7.25
N GLU A 29 -11.72 -25.25 -8.37
CA GLU A 29 -11.05 -26.25 -9.19
C GLU A 29 -9.77 -25.66 -9.77
N ASN A 30 -8.75 -26.50 -9.97
CA ASN A 30 -7.47 -26.12 -10.57
C ASN A 30 -7.73 -25.30 -11.84
N LEU A 31 -7.46 -23.99 -11.77
CA LEU A 31 -7.75 -23.06 -12.85
C LEU A 31 -6.76 -23.32 -13.99
N PRO A 32 -7.21 -23.80 -15.16
CA PRO A 32 -6.35 -23.79 -16.34
C PRO A 32 -6.02 -22.35 -16.72
N LEU A 33 -4.85 -22.12 -17.32
CA LEU A 33 -4.54 -20.84 -17.92
C LEU A 33 -5.43 -20.66 -19.15
N THR A 34 -6.32 -19.67 -19.08
CA THR A 34 -7.31 -19.39 -20.13
C THR A 34 -6.97 -18.15 -20.94
N GLU A 35 -6.00 -17.34 -20.49
CA GLU A 35 -5.76 -15.99 -21.02
C GLU A 35 -4.29 -15.77 -21.36
N ASP A 36 -4.03 -15.22 -22.55
CA ASP A 36 -2.69 -15.18 -23.16
C ASP A 36 -1.65 -14.35 -22.38
N ASN A 37 -2.06 -13.32 -21.63
CA ASN A 37 -1.14 -12.41 -20.92
C ASN A 37 -1.08 -12.69 -19.40
N PHE A 38 -1.66 -13.81 -18.96
CA PHE A 38 -1.75 -14.13 -17.55
C PHE A 38 -0.65 -15.08 -17.10
N VAL A 39 -0.22 -14.88 -15.87
CA VAL A 39 0.76 -15.69 -15.17
C VAL A 39 0.03 -16.46 -14.08
N LYS A 40 0.24 -17.78 -14.04
CA LYS A 40 -0.23 -18.64 -12.96
C LYS A 40 0.86 -18.73 -11.90
N LEU A 41 0.54 -18.29 -10.70
CA LEU A 41 1.48 -18.15 -9.60
C LEU A 41 1.14 -19.12 -8.47
N GLN A 42 2.13 -19.86 -7.97
CA GLN A 42 2.04 -20.48 -6.64
C GLN A 42 2.36 -19.43 -5.58
N VAL A 43 1.36 -19.07 -4.78
CA VAL A 43 1.53 -18.06 -3.73
C VAL A 43 2.33 -18.66 -2.58
N LYS A 44 3.44 -17.99 -2.22
CA LYS A 44 4.29 -18.35 -1.06
C LYS A 44 3.98 -17.45 0.15
N ALA A 45 3.63 -16.20 -0.10
CA ALA A 45 3.20 -15.25 0.91
C ALA A 45 2.15 -14.29 0.36
N CYS A 46 1.25 -13.84 1.23
CA CYS A 46 0.29 -12.79 0.94
C CYS A 46 0.21 -11.85 2.14
N ALA A 47 0.27 -10.54 1.93
CA ALA A 47 0.03 -9.59 3.00
C ALA A 47 -1.46 -9.44 3.30
N LEU A 48 -1.76 -9.04 4.54
CA LEU A 48 -3.10 -8.71 4.96
C LEU A 48 -3.22 -7.20 5.11
N SER A 49 -4.06 -6.61 4.26
CA SER A 49 -4.40 -5.19 4.30
C SER A 49 -5.76 -4.97 4.92
N GLN A 50 -5.97 -3.80 5.53
CA GLN A 50 -7.32 -3.42 5.97
C GLN A 50 -8.26 -3.35 4.76
N ILE A 51 -9.45 -3.94 4.91
CA ILE A 51 -10.48 -3.93 3.88
C ILE A 51 -11.22 -2.61 3.96
N ASN A 52 -11.08 -1.77 2.93
CA ASN A 52 -11.76 -0.48 2.86
C ASN A 52 -13.15 -0.63 2.21
N THR A 53 -14.16 -1.00 3.01
CA THR A 53 -15.55 -1.17 2.54
C THR A 53 -16.18 0.12 2.01
N LYS A 54 -15.79 1.28 2.57
CA LYS A 54 -16.22 2.59 2.06
C LYS A 54 -15.76 2.78 0.62
N LEU A 55 -14.48 2.46 0.35
CA LEU A 55 -13.93 2.55 -0.99
C LEU A 55 -14.65 1.64 -1.99
N LEU A 56 -14.91 0.38 -1.62
CA LEU A 56 -15.66 -0.55 -2.47
C LEU A 56 -17.07 -0.03 -2.78
N THR A 57 -17.72 0.59 -1.79
CA THR A 57 -19.03 1.23 -1.95
C THR A 57 -18.96 2.43 -2.89
N GLU A 58 -17.97 3.31 -2.74
CA GLU A 58 -17.75 4.48 -3.60
C GLU A 58 -17.38 4.14 -5.05
N MET A 59 -16.71 3.00 -5.25
CA MET A 59 -16.44 2.43 -6.57
C MET A 59 -17.63 1.67 -7.16
N LYS A 60 -18.76 1.61 -6.45
CA LYS A 60 -19.98 0.90 -6.87
C LYS A 60 -19.73 -0.56 -7.21
N MET A 61 -18.73 -1.18 -6.58
CA MET A 61 -18.43 -2.59 -6.79
C MET A 61 -19.49 -3.43 -6.09
N LYS A 62 -20.28 -4.17 -6.87
CA LYS A 62 -21.32 -5.06 -6.37
C LYS A 62 -20.88 -6.51 -6.57
N LYS A 63 -20.22 -7.08 -5.57
CA LYS A 63 -19.90 -8.51 -5.51
C LYS A 63 -20.56 -9.12 -4.28
N ASP A 64 -21.04 -10.35 -4.42
CA ASP A 64 -21.58 -11.10 -3.28
C ASP A 64 -20.44 -11.51 -2.32
N PHE A 65 -19.23 -11.70 -2.88
CA PHE A 65 -18.00 -12.05 -2.17
C PHE A 65 -16.84 -11.25 -2.76
N PHE A 66 -15.98 -10.74 -1.89
CA PHE A 66 -14.79 -9.99 -2.29
C PHE A 66 -13.53 -10.78 -1.93
N PRO A 67 -12.56 -10.89 -2.86
CA PRO A 67 -11.31 -11.58 -2.59
C PRO A 67 -10.52 -10.88 -1.48
N VAL A 68 -9.85 -11.68 -0.64
CA VAL A 68 -9.01 -11.19 0.45
C VAL A 68 -7.53 -11.33 0.07
N GLY A 69 -6.75 -10.31 0.43
CA GLY A 69 -5.32 -10.26 0.15
C GLY A 69 -5.06 -9.82 -1.29
N ARG A 70 -4.17 -8.86 -1.46
CA ARG A 70 -3.82 -8.31 -2.78
C ARG A 70 -2.34 -8.32 -3.03
N GLU A 71 -1.53 -8.11 -2.01
CA GLU A 71 -0.09 -8.14 -2.12
C GLU A 71 0.40 -9.57 -2.00
N ILE A 72 0.95 -10.11 -3.08
CA ILE A 72 1.34 -11.51 -3.20
C ILE A 72 2.81 -11.62 -3.59
N ALA A 73 3.46 -12.67 -3.11
CA ALA A 73 4.78 -13.08 -3.58
C ALA A 73 4.79 -14.60 -3.75
N GLY A 74 5.42 -15.08 -4.81
CA GLY A 74 5.41 -16.50 -5.14
C GLY A 74 6.26 -16.88 -6.35
N THR A 75 6.09 -18.13 -6.78
CA THR A 75 6.83 -18.72 -7.90
C THR A 75 5.90 -18.92 -9.08
N VAL A 76 6.35 -18.53 -10.28
CA VAL A 76 5.60 -18.73 -11.52
C VAL A 76 5.53 -20.23 -11.82
N LEU A 77 4.31 -20.75 -11.98
CA LEU A 77 4.08 -22.14 -12.36
C LEU A 77 3.96 -22.30 -13.87
N ASP A 78 3.27 -21.36 -14.51
CA ASP A 78 2.93 -21.43 -15.93
C ASP A 78 2.54 -20.03 -16.44
N VAL A 79 2.67 -19.80 -17.74
CA VAL A 79 2.46 -18.49 -18.38
C VAL A 79 1.62 -18.62 -19.65
N GLY A 80 0.80 -17.60 -19.93
CA GLY A 80 0.06 -17.52 -21.18
C GLY A 80 0.97 -17.26 -22.39
N ASN A 81 0.47 -17.58 -23.59
CA ASN A 81 1.26 -17.57 -24.83
C ASN A 81 1.82 -16.19 -25.25
N LYS A 82 1.30 -15.09 -24.70
CA LYS A 82 1.74 -13.73 -25.01
C LYS A 82 2.48 -13.07 -23.85
N VAL A 83 2.65 -13.77 -22.73
CA VAL A 83 3.51 -13.31 -21.64
C VAL A 83 4.95 -13.20 -22.15
N SER A 84 5.59 -12.08 -21.85
CA SER A 84 6.95 -11.76 -22.33
C SER A 84 7.92 -11.43 -21.21
N PHE A 85 7.42 -11.04 -20.03
CA PHE A 85 8.26 -10.64 -18.90
C PHE A 85 8.68 -11.79 -17.98
N PHE A 86 8.00 -12.93 -18.03
CA PHE A 86 8.18 -14.02 -17.06
C PHE A 86 8.16 -15.41 -17.72
N GLN A 87 8.77 -16.36 -17.03
CA GLN A 87 8.79 -17.77 -17.36
C GLN A 87 8.54 -18.63 -16.11
N PRO A 88 8.19 -19.92 -16.26
CA PRO A 88 8.11 -20.85 -15.14
C PRO A 88 9.37 -20.82 -14.26
N ASP A 89 9.18 -21.04 -12.96
CA ASP A 89 10.18 -20.98 -11.89
C ASP A 89 10.70 -19.58 -11.50
N ASP A 90 10.28 -18.51 -12.19
CA ASP A 90 10.60 -17.14 -11.77
C ASP A 90 10.00 -16.82 -10.39
N GLU A 91 10.80 -16.15 -9.55
CA GLU A 91 10.33 -15.57 -8.29
C GLU A 91 9.77 -14.16 -8.51
N VAL A 92 8.51 -13.94 -8.15
CA VAL A 92 7.81 -12.68 -8.42
C VAL A 92 7.05 -12.17 -7.20
N VAL A 93 6.79 -10.87 -7.22
CA VAL A 93 5.97 -10.14 -6.25
C VAL A 93 5.05 -9.17 -6.99
N GLY A 94 3.85 -8.93 -6.47
CA GLY A 94 2.92 -8.02 -7.12
C GLY A 94 1.73 -7.64 -6.25
N ILE A 95 0.89 -6.78 -6.83
CA ILE A 95 -0.32 -6.27 -6.20
C ILE A 95 -1.47 -6.56 -7.14
N LEU A 96 -2.38 -7.45 -6.71
CA LEU A 96 -3.59 -7.73 -7.46
C LEU A 96 -4.42 -6.45 -7.62
N PRO A 97 -5.03 -6.24 -8.81
CA PRO A 97 -5.89 -5.09 -9.02
C PRO A 97 -7.11 -5.19 -8.11
N LEU A 98 -7.70 -4.04 -7.76
CA LEU A 98 -8.80 -3.99 -6.79
C LEU A 98 -10.01 -4.80 -7.22
N ASP A 99 -10.20 -4.92 -8.52
CA ASP A 99 -11.29 -5.59 -9.18
C ASP A 99 -11.04 -7.06 -9.50
N SER A 100 -9.86 -7.58 -9.13
CA SER A 100 -9.55 -9.01 -9.20
C SER A 100 -10.69 -9.85 -8.63
N GLU A 101 -10.99 -10.97 -9.28
CA GLU A 101 -11.90 -12.01 -8.78
C GLU A 101 -11.17 -13.06 -7.95
N ASP A 102 -9.85 -13.13 -8.13
CA ASP A 102 -8.99 -14.12 -7.50
C ASP A 102 -8.35 -13.50 -6.24
N PRO A 103 -8.42 -14.16 -5.06
CA PRO A 103 -7.83 -13.68 -3.83
C PRO A 103 -6.33 -13.93 -3.81
N GLY A 104 -5.57 -13.00 -3.24
CA GLY A 104 -4.15 -13.22 -2.98
C GLY A 104 -3.94 -14.24 -1.86
N LEU A 105 -4.87 -14.33 -0.90
CA LEU A 105 -4.84 -15.34 0.15
C LEU A 105 -5.41 -16.68 -0.37
N CYS A 106 -4.63 -17.33 -1.22
CA CYS A 106 -4.90 -18.66 -1.78
C CYS A 106 -3.59 -19.39 -2.06
N GLU A 107 -3.67 -20.63 -2.55
CA GLU A 107 -2.50 -21.44 -2.92
C GLU A 107 -1.99 -21.12 -4.33
N ILE A 108 -2.91 -20.83 -5.27
CA ILE A 108 -2.60 -20.48 -6.66
C ILE A 108 -3.52 -19.35 -7.13
N VAL A 109 -2.91 -18.34 -7.73
CA VAL A 109 -3.60 -17.17 -8.29
C VAL A 109 -3.20 -16.95 -9.74
N ARG A 110 -4.09 -16.35 -10.52
CA ARG A 110 -3.79 -15.87 -11.87
C ARG A 110 -3.75 -14.35 -11.85
N VAL A 111 -2.75 -13.79 -12.49
CA VAL A 111 -2.56 -12.34 -12.54
C VAL A 111 -1.95 -11.95 -13.87
N HIS A 112 -2.38 -10.82 -14.42
CA HIS A 112 -1.80 -10.29 -15.65
C HIS A 112 -0.34 -9.88 -15.40
N GLU A 113 0.57 -10.16 -16.35
CA GLU A 113 2.02 -9.96 -16.16
C GLU A 113 2.40 -8.54 -15.68
N HIS A 114 1.72 -7.50 -16.18
CA HIS A 114 1.92 -6.10 -15.77
C HIS A 114 1.70 -5.78 -14.28
N TYR A 115 1.06 -6.66 -13.50
CA TYR A 115 0.90 -6.46 -12.05
C TYR A 115 1.99 -7.16 -11.22
N LEU A 116 2.94 -7.81 -11.87
CA LEU A 116 4.05 -8.52 -11.26
C LEU A 116 5.38 -7.84 -11.60
N VAL A 117 6.35 -8.04 -10.71
CA VAL A 117 7.77 -7.76 -10.93
C VAL A 117 8.60 -8.89 -10.34
N HIS A 118 9.84 -9.05 -10.79
CA HIS A 118 10.76 -10.00 -10.16
C HIS A 118 10.99 -9.64 -8.70
N LYS A 119 10.90 -10.66 -7.85
CA LYS A 119 11.24 -10.55 -6.44
C LYS A 119 12.77 -10.45 -6.33
N PRO A 120 13.31 -9.49 -5.55
CA PRO A 120 14.74 -9.48 -5.27
C PRO A 120 15.19 -10.78 -4.58
N GLU A 121 16.31 -11.35 -5.02
CA GLU A 121 16.81 -12.66 -4.54
C GLU A 121 16.99 -12.70 -3.01
N LYS A 122 17.51 -11.60 -2.43
CA LYS A 122 17.83 -11.52 -0.99
C LYS A 122 16.65 -11.19 -0.09
N VAL A 123 15.50 -10.82 -0.66
CA VAL A 123 14.29 -10.46 0.11
C VAL A 123 13.48 -11.73 0.31
N THR A 124 12.95 -11.96 1.50
CA THR A 124 12.08 -13.13 1.75
C THR A 124 10.71 -12.95 1.11
N TRP A 125 9.96 -14.03 0.91
CA TRP A 125 8.58 -13.98 0.40
C TRP A 125 7.68 -13.06 1.22
N THR A 126 7.78 -13.16 2.56
CA THR A 126 6.99 -12.38 3.50
C THR A 126 7.34 -10.90 3.49
N GLU A 127 8.62 -10.57 3.37
CA GLU A 127 9.06 -9.17 3.25
C GLU A 127 8.56 -8.59 1.92
N ALA A 128 8.76 -9.30 0.81
CA ALA A 128 8.33 -8.85 -0.51
C ALA A 128 6.81 -8.55 -0.55
N ALA A 129 5.98 -9.50 -0.12
CA ALA A 129 4.53 -9.30 -0.06
C ALA A 129 4.16 -8.19 0.94
N GLY A 130 4.82 -8.14 2.10
CA GLY A 130 4.55 -7.16 3.15
C GLY A 130 4.88 -5.72 2.76
N THR A 131 5.90 -5.50 1.93
CA THR A 131 6.40 -4.15 1.62
C THR A 131 5.95 -3.62 0.26
N ILE A 132 5.57 -4.47 -0.71
CA ILE A 132 5.38 -4.03 -2.11
C ILE A 132 4.36 -2.90 -2.26
N ARG A 133 3.20 -2.96 -1.58
CA ARG A 133 2.19 -1.90 -1.67
C ARG A 133 2.73 -0.58 -1.17
N ASP A 134 3.27 -0.57 0.05
CA ASP A 134 3.70 0.65 0.69
C ASP A 134 5.00 1.19 0.08
N GLY A 135 5.83 0.31 -0.49
CA GLY A 135 7.00 0.66 -1.30
C GLY A 135 6.63 1.35 -2.61
N VAL A 136 5.74 0.77 -3.42
CA VAL A 136 5.27 1.41 -4.66
C VAL A 136 4.62 2.76 -4.36
N ARG A 137 3.81 2.84 -3.30
CA ARG A 137 3.19 4.07 -2.81
C ARG A 137 4.23 5.14 -2.44
N ALA A 138 5.21 4.79 -1.61
CA ALA A 138 6.24 5.71 -1.13
C ALA A 138 7.16 6.16 -2.27
N TYR A 139 7.54 5.23 -3.15
CA TYR A 139 8.33 5.55 -4.34
C TYR A 139 7.56 6.50 -5.27
N THR A 140 6.27 6.26 -5.50
CA THR A 140 5.44 7.15 -6.32
C THR A 140 5.32 8.55 -5.73
N ALA A 141 5.05 8.61 -4.42
CA ALA A 141 4.99 9.86 -3.66
C ALA A 141 6.28 10.69 -3.79
N LEU A 142 7.43 10.05 -3.54
CA LEU A 142 8.72 10.74 -3.48
C LEU A 142 9.32 11.02 -4.86
N HIS A 143 9.23 10.08 -5.78
CA HIS A 143 9.91 10.17 -7.06
C HIS A 143 9.06 10.80 -8.15
N TYR A 144 7.85 10.28 -8.36
CA TYR A 144 7.00 10.66 -9.48
C TYR A 144 6.19 11.92 -9.20
N LEU A 145 5.65 12.06 -7.98
CA LEU A 145 4.76 13.17 -7.66
C LEU A 145 5.50 14.39 -7.12
N SER A 146 6.43 14.19 -6.17
CA SER A 146 7.11 15.30 -5.51
C SER A 146 8.48 15.69 -6.10
N HIS A 147 9.02 14.84 -6.99
CA HIS A 147 10.35 15.01 -7.56
C HIS A 147 11.40 15.34 -6.47
N LEU A 148 11.43 14.51 -5.42
CA LEU A 148 12.37 14.66 -4.32
C LEU A 148 13.81 14.66 -4.87
N SER A 149 14.56 15.67 -4.46
CA SER A 149 15.95 15.90 -4.83
C SER A 149 16.80 16.06 -3.58
N PRO A 150 18.11 15.77 -3.66
CA PRO A 150 19.04 15.98 -2.56
C PRO A 150 18.95 17.41 -2.00
N GLY A 151 19.06 17.54 -0.68
CA GLY A 151 19.00 18.81 0.03
C GLY A 151 17.59 19.33 0.32
N LYS A 152 16.54 18.77 -0.30
CA LYS A 152 15.15 19.09 0.07
C LYS A 152 14.79 18.51 1.43
N SER A 153 13.83 19.15 2.09
CA SER A 153 13.25 18.73 3.35
C SER A 153 11.89 18.07 3.15
N VAL A 154 11.64 16.97 3.86
CA VAL A 154 10.37 16.23 3.80
C VAL A 154 9.83 15.97 5.21
N LEU A 155 8.57 16.32 5.43
CA LEU A 155 7.80 15.90 6.59
C LEU A 155 7.04 14.61 6.24
N ILE A 156 7.30 13.54 6.99
CA ILE A 156 6.59 12.26 6.86
C ILE A 156 5.68 12.10 8.08
N MET A 157 4.37 12.10 7.85
CA MET A 157 3.40 11.86 8.91
C MET A 157 3.38 10.37 9.26
N ASP A 158 3.26 10.08 10.55
CA ASP A 158 3.17 8.72 11.11
C ASP A 158 4.33 7.82 10.65
N GLY A 159 5.55 8.26 10.91
CA GLY A 159 6.75 7.65 10.34
C GLY A 159 7.00 6.20 10.75
N ALA A 160 6.50 5.78 11.91
CA ALA A 160 6.68 4.40 12.39
C ALA A 160 5.74 3.39 11.70
N SER A 161 4.81 3.87 10.86
CA SER A 161 3.96 3.01 10.05
C SER A 161 4.73 2.24 8.97
N ALA A 162 4.11 1.21 8.39
CA ALA A 162 4.68 0.45 7.28
C ALA A 162 5.03 1.36 6.07
N PHE A 163 4.17 2.34 5.78
CA PHE A 163 4.44 3.34 4.75
C PHE A 163 5.54 4.33 5.19
N GLY A 164 5.43 4.86 6.40
CA GLY A 164 6.35 5.87 6.93
C GLY A 164 7.80 5.39 6.95
N THR A 165 8.03 4.18 7.46
CA THR A 165 9.38 3.60 7.58
C THR A 165 10.05 3.39 6.22
N ILE A 166 9.30 2.97 5.20
CA ILE A 166 9.80 2.85 3.83
C ILE A 166 10.05 4.23 3.21
N ALA A 167 9.11 5.17 3.40
CA ALA A 167 9.26 6.54 2.89
C ALA A 167 10.46 7.26 3.48
N ILE A 168 10.75 7.09 4.77
CA ILE A 168 11.92 7.66 5.45
C ILE A 168 13.20 7.14 4.81
N GLN A 169 13.30 5.82 4.60
CA GLN A 169 14.48 5.20 3.99
C GLN A 169 14.69 5.66 2.55
N LEU A 170 13.63 5.70 1.75
CA LEU A 170 13.70 6.22 0.37
C LEU A 170 14.08 7.70 0.33
N ALA A 171 13.56 8.52 1.25
CA ALA A 171 13.90 9.93 1.33
C ALA A 171 15.38 10.15 1.71
N HIS A 172 15.89 9.40 2.70
CA HIS A 172 17.31 9.42 3.04
C HIS A 172 18.19 8.95 1.89
N HIS A 173 17.81 7.89 1.19
CA HIS A 173 18.52 7.41 0.01
C HIS A 173 18.59 8.47 -1.11
N ARG A 174 17.61 9.37 -1.19
CA ARG A 174 17.61 10.52 -2.12
C ARG A 174 18.31 11.77 -1.56
N GLY A 175 18.96 11.69 -0.40
CA GLY A 175 19.69 12.80 0.20
C GLY A 175 18.82 13.90 0.80
N ALA A 176 17.58 13.59 1.17
CA ALA A 176 16.66 14.55 1.77
C ALA A 176 16.84 14.66 3.30
N LYS A 177 16.54 15.85 3.83
CA LYS A 177 16.40 16.08 5.28
C LYS A 177 15.01 15.61 5.71
N VAL A 178 14.95 14.55 6.52
CA VAL A 178 13.68 13.95 6.95
C VAL A 178 13.27 14.49 8.32
N ILE A 179 12.03 14.95 8.42
CA ILE A 179 11.31 15.23 9.66
C ILE A 179 10.14 14.25 9.71
N SER A 180 9.85 13.68 10.88
CA SER A 180 8.77 12.70 11.01
C SER A 180 7.90 12.97 12.22
N THR A 181 6.62 12.62 12.17
CA THR A 181 5.79 12.52 13.38
C THR A 181 5.79 11.10 13.95
N ALA A 182 5.56 10.98 15.25
CA ALA A 182 5.39 9.73 15.99
C ALA A 182 4.09 9.78 16.81
N CYS A 183 3.28 8.73 16.74
CA CYS A 183 1.95 8.68 17.38
C CYS A 183 1.99 8.09 18.80
N SER A 184 3.12 7.52 19.21
CA SER A 184 3.36 6.96 20.54
C SER A 184 4.83 7.09 20.95
N LEU A 185 5.13 6.85 22.22
CA LEU A 185 6.51 6.79 22.71
C LEU A 185 7.30 5.64 22.04
N GLU A 186 6.63 4.52 21.77
CA GLU A 186 7.21 3.34 21.14
C GLU A 186 7.58 3.64 19.68
N ASP A 187 6.71 4.34 18.96
CA ASP A 187 6.96 4.82 17.59
C ASP A 187 8.16 5.78 17.56
N LYS A 188 8.21 6.71 18.52
CA LYS A 188 9.32 7.66 18.64
C LYS A 188 10.65 6.93 18.84
N GLN A 189 10.69 5.98 19.78
CA GLN A 189 11.88 5.16 20.02
C GLN A 189 12.26 4.29 18.81
N CYS A 190 11.28 3.83 18.04
CA CYS A 190 11.53 3.12 16.79
C CYS A 190 12.25 4.03 15.78
N LEU A 191 11.71 5.23 15.57
CA LEU A 191 12.22 6.22 14.63
C LEU A 191 13.61 6.75 15.00
N GLU A 192 13.87 6.98 16.29
CA GLU A 192 15.18 7.44 16.78
C GLU A 192 16.30 6.41 16.58
N ARG A 193 15.96 5.13 16.41
CA ARG A 193 16.93 4.06 16.12
C ARG A 193 17.27 3.93 14.64
N LEU A 194 16.52 4.56 13.74
CA LEU A 194 16.79 4.48 12.30
C LEU A 194 18.11 5.15 11.94
N ARG A 195 18.76 4.59 10.91
CA ARG A 195 20.01 5.11 10.34
C ARG A 195 19.85 5.24 8.82
N PRO A 196 20.19 6.40 8.21
CA PRO A 196 20.62 7.65 8.84
C PRO A 196 19.60 8.24 9.83
N SER A 197 20.06 9.08 10.75
CA SER A 197 19.18 9.67 11.77
C SER A 197 18.20 10.65 11.12
N ILE A 198 16.94 10.58 11.55
CA ILE A 198 15.91 11.56 11.21
C ILE A 198 16.28 12.89 11.89
N ALA A 199 16.14 14.01 11.18
CA ALA A 199 16.55 15.32 11.71
C ALA A 199 15.71 15.72 12.93
N ARG A 200 14.41 15.42 12.90
CA ARG A 200 13.51 15.62 14.04
C ARG A 200 12.36 14.62 14.03
N VAL A 201 12.11 14.03 15.20
CA VAL A 201 10.92 13.22 15.47
C VAL A 201 9.98 14.02 16.37
N ILE A 202 8.81 14.35 15.83
CA ILE A 202 7.78 15.16 16.50
C ILE A 202 6.78 14.20 17.14
N ASP A 203 6.75 14.18 18.46
CA ASP A 203 5.76 13.40 19.22
C ASP A 203 4.39 14.09 19.16
N VAL A 204 3.42 13.45 18.51
CA VAL A 204 2.05 13.97 18.38
C VAL A 204 1.04 13.22 19.27
N SER A 205 1.50 12.27 20.09
CA SER A 205 0.64 11.41 20.94
C SER A 205 -0.27 12.19 21.89
N ASN A 206 0.22 13.33 22.40
CA ASN A 206 -0.49 14.14 23.38
C ASN A 206 -1.35 15.27 22.77
N GLY A 207 -1.41 15.39 21.44
CA GLY A 207 -2.26 16.36 20.72
C GLY A 207 -1.95 17.85 20.92
N LYS A 208 -1.03 18.19 21.83
CA LYS A 208 -0.65 19.56 22.20
C LYS A 208 0.48 20.15 21.35
N VAL A 209 1.01 19.41 20.39
CA VAL A 209 2.20 19.80 19.63
C VAL A 209 1.83 20.45 18.30
N HIS A 210 2.46 21.59 18.01
CA HIS A 210 2.32 22.30 16.75
C HIS A 210 3.36 21.79 15.73
N VAL A 211 2.97 20.79 14.92
CA VAL A 211 3.82 20.19 13.88
C VAL A 211 4.46 21.26 12.96
N ALA A 212 3.70 22.29 12.59
CA ALA A 212 4.18 23.47 11.85
C ALA A 212 5.42 24.11 12.47
N GLU A 213 5.33 24.39 13.77
CA GLU A 213 6.31 25.17 14.51
C GLU A 213 7.59 24.35 14.67
N SER A 214 7.45 23.07 15.02
CA SER A 214 8.59 22.14 15.05
C SER A 214 9.27 22.00 13.69
N CYS A 215 8.53 22.04 12.58
CA CYS A 215 9.12 22.05 11.24
C CYS A 215 9.85 23.36 10.95
N LEU A 216 9.28 24.50 11.32
CA LEU A 216 9.91 25.82 11.16
C LEU A 216 11.21 25.91 11.96
N GLU A 217 11.20 25.52 13.23
CA GLU A 217 12.39 25.47 14.08
C GLU A 217 13.51 24.64 13.44
N GLU A 218 13.18 23.45 12.96
CA GLU A 218 14.14 22.52 12.38
C GLU A 218 14.69 22.99 11.03
N THR A 219 13.98 23.86 10.33
CA THR A 219 14.32 24.35 8.98
C THR A 219 14.76 25.81 8.98
N GLY A 220 15.02 26.41 10.14
CA GLY A 220 15.43 27.82 10.24
C GLY A 220 14.37 28.81 9.75
N GLY A 221 13.09 28.47 9.92
CA GLY A 221 11.94 29.29 9.53
C GLY A 221 11.48 29.09 8.07
N LEU A 222 12.12 28.22 7.29
CA LEU A 222 11.78 28.00 5.89
C LEU A 222 10.54 27.10 5.68
N GLY A 223 10.27 26.22 6.63
CA GLY A 223 9.28 25.15 6.48
C GLY A 223 9.85 23.97 5.67
N VAL A 224 9.00 22.98 5.41
CA VAL A 224 9.38 21.78 4.62
C VAL A 224 9.00 21.92 3.16
N ASP A 225 9.78 21.31 2.26
CA ASP A 225 9.51 21.34 0.82
C ASP A 225 8.35 20.40 0.43
N ILE A 226 8.27 19.25 1.12
CA ILE A 226 7.31 18.18 0.84
C ILE A 226 6.67 17.72 2.15
N VAL A 227 5.35 17.52 2.13
CA VAL A 227 4.62 16.83 3.20
C VAL A 227 4.02 15.55 2.64
N LEU A 228 4.32 14.42 3.27
CA LEU A 228 3.73 13.12 2.98
C LEU A 228 2.77 12.73 4.10
N ASP A 229 1.49 12.64 3.75
CA ASP A 229 0.44 12.11 4.61
C ASP A 229 -0.27 10.94 3.92
N ALA A 230 -0.20 9.77 4.55
CA ALA A 230 -0.84 8.56 4.07
C ALA A 230 -2.37 8.55 4.32
N GLY A 231 -2.91 9.59 4.95
CA GLY A 231 -4.34 9.87 5.00
C GLY A 231 -5.13 8.97 5.96
N ASP A 232 -4.50 8.48 7.03
CA ASP A 232 -5.28 7.85 8.09
C ASP A 232 -6.18 8.93 8.74
N LEU A 233 -7.48 8.65 8.79
CA LEU A 233 -8.58 9.63 8.80
C LEU A 233 -8.63 10.55 10.05
N SER A 234 -7.68 10.46 10.97
CA SER A 234 -7.66 11.22 12.23
C SER A 234 -7.14 12.66 12.11
N TRP A 235 -6.42 13.02 11.03
CA TRP A 235 -5.65 14.28 11.01
C TRP A 235 -6.27 15.46 10.23
N MET A 236 -7.47 15.32 9.66
CA MET A 236 -8.14 16.38 8.88
C MET A 236 -8.25 17.75 9.61
N ASN A 237 -8.32 17.74 10.95
CA ASN A 237 -8.41 18.98 11.74
C ASN A 237 -7.07 19.71 11.92
N GLN A 238 -5.94 19.00 11.95
CA GLN A 238 -4.62 19.64 12.02
C GLN A 238 -4.21 20.26 10.68
N PHE A 239 -4.67 19.70 9.55
CA PHE A 239 -4.48 20.30 8.22
C PHE A 239 -5.10 21.70 8.09
N HIS A 240 -6.24 21.95 8.73
CA HIS A 240 -6.86 23.28 8.77
C HIS A 240 -6.01 24.30 9.54
N TYR A 241 -5.31 23.87 10.59
CA TYR A 241 -4.42 24.72 11.39
C TYR A 241 -3.14 25.08 10.64
N MET A 242 -2.51 24.10 9.97
CA MET A 242 -1.33 24.31 9.11
C MET A 242 -1.63 25.28 7.94
N ARG A 243 -2.87 25.29 7.45
CA ARG A 243 -3.33 26.18 6.37
C ARG A 243 -3.48 27.64 6.80
N GLN A 244 -3.72 27.92 8.09
CA GLN A 244 -3.97 29.28 8.58
C GLN A 244 -2.69 30.05 8.94
N LYS A 245 -1.62 29.37 9.39
CA LYS A 245 -0.42 30.05 9.94
C LYS A 245 0.67 30.41 8.90
N PHE A 246 0.63 29.82 7.73
CA PHE A 246 1.60 30.07 6.68
C PHE A 246 0.93 30.91 5.57
N PRO A 247 1.47 32.06 5.15
CA PRO A 247 0.90 32.84 4.06
C PRO A 247 1.21 32.18 2.70
N TRP A 248 0.45 31.15 2.34
CA TRP A 248 0.62 30.43 1.07
C TRP A 248 -0.07 31.18 -0.07
N LYS A 249 0.64 32.09 -0.75
CA LYS A 249 0.33 32.39 -2.15
C LYS A 249 0.96 31.29 -2.98
N LEU A 250 0.17 30.68 -3.88
CA LEU A 250 0.56 29.58 -4.77
C LEU A 250 0.43 28.17 -4.13
N PHE A 251 -0.80 27.67 -4.07
CA PHE A 251 -1.09 26.23 -3.96
C PHE A 251 -1.55 25.73 -5.33
N ARG A 252 -0.93 24.65 -5.84
CA ARG A 252 -1.60 23.76 -6.79
C ARG A 252 -2.05 22.55 -5.98
N LYS A 253 -3.32 22.53 -5.57
CA LYS A 253 -3.95 21.31 -5.10
C LYS A 253 -3.91 20.34 -6.29
N ILE A 254 -3.12 19.26 -6.22
CA ILE A 254 -3.30 18.14 -7.14
C ILE A 254 -4.58 17.44 -6.70
N LYS A 255 -5.72 18.08 -7.02
CA LYS A 255 -7.02 17.45 -7.13
C LYS A 255 -7.24 17.20 -8.63
N GLU A 256 -6.22 16.65 -9.30
CA GLU A 256 -6.37 16.21 -10.68
C GLU A 256 -7.03 14.82 -10.68
N GLU A 257 -7.88 14.64 -11.67
CA GLU A 257 -8.98 13.70 -11.71
C GLU A 257 -8.54 12.24 -11.67
N LYS A 258 -9.37 11.43 -10.99
CA LYS A 258 -9.52 9.97 -11.20
C LYS A 258 -8.28 9.10 -10.99
N SER A 259 -7.92 8.89 -9.73
CA SER A 259 -7.72 7.50 -9.27
C SER A 259 -8.22 7.36 -7.83
N LYS A 260 -9.48 6.94 -7.69
CA LYS A 260 -10.08 6.59 -6.38
C LYS A 260 -9.34 5.43 -5.67
N LEU A 261 -8.31 4.85 -6.28
CA LEU A 261 -7.58 3.69 -5.79
C LEU A 261 -6.61 4.00 -4.64
N PHE A 262 -6.18 5.25 -4.48
CA PHE A 262 -5.24 5.65 -3.43
C PHE A 262 -5.63 7.03 -2.87
N SER A 263 -6.16 7.08 -1.66
CA SER A 263 -6.35 8.35 -0.94
C SER A 263 -4.99 8.86 -0.46
N PHE A 264 -4.54 9.98 -1.00
CA PHE A 264 -3.36 10.70 -0.52
C PHE A 264 -3.67 12.19 -0.39
N ASN A 265 -3.07 12.82 0.62
CA ASN A 265 -2.96 14.27 0.68
C ASN A 265 -1.52 14.66 0.35
N PHE A 266 -1.30 15.18 -0.87
CA PHE A 266 0.00 15.70 -1.31
C PHE A 266 0.01 17.22 -1.29
N PHE A 267 1.08 17.79 -0.73
CA PHE A 267 1.33 19.22 -0.79
C PHE A 267 2.78 19.47 -1.20
N LEU A 268 2.95 20.18 -2.31
CA LEU A 268 4.25 20.62 -2.82
C LEU A 268 4.33 22.14 -2.70
N ARG A 269 5.49 22.63 -2.28
CA ARG A 269 5.85 24.03 -2.51
C ARG A 269 6.07 24.21 -4.03
N PRO A 270 5.35 25.10 -4.72
CA PRO A 270 5.57 25.27 -6.15
C PRO A 270 6.97 25.82 -6.41
N GLN A 271 7.69 25.16 -7.31
CA GLN A 271 8.79 25.80 -8.01
C GLN A 271 8.20 26.65 -9.13
N LEU A 272 8.54 27.93 -9.16
CA LEU A 272 8.33 28.76 -10.35
C LEU A 272 9.09 28.08 -11.51
N ASP A 273 8.40 27.91 -12.63
CA ASP A 273 8.90 27.47 -13.94
C ASP A 273 9.03 25.95 -14.19
N LYS A 274 7.93 25.32 -14.65
CA LYS A 274 7.82 24.48 -15.89
C LYS A 274 6.46 23.73 -15.98
N PRO A 275 5.88 23.53 -17.18
CA PRO A 275 4.64 22.77 -17.39
C PRO A 275 4.90 21.25 -17.47
N ILE A 276 3.94 20.43 -17.00
CA ILE A 276 3.96 18.95 -17.04
C ILE A 276 2.75 18.44 -17.86
N PRO A 277 2.90 17.45 -18.75
CA PRO A 277 1.82 16.90 -19.59
C PRO A 277 0.96 15.83 -18.89
N VAL A 278 -0.27 15.66 -19.34
CA VAL A 278 -1.30 14.73 -18.82
C VAL A 278 -1.38 13.48 -19.70
N PHE A 279 -1.45 12.28 -19.10
CA PHE A 279 -1.78 11.02 -19.80
C PHE A 279 -2.80 10.18 -18.99
N GLU A 280 -3.75 9.56 -19.71
CA GLU A 280 -4.95 8.84 -19.20
C GLU A 280 -4.81 7.31 -19.37
N ALA A 281 -5.32 6.51 -18.43
CA ALA A 281 -5.49 5.05 -18.59
C ALA A 281 -6.75 4.54 -17.88
N SER A 282 -7.55 3.70 -18.56
CA SER A 282 -8.87 3.15 -18.13
C SER A 282 -8.94 1.62 -18.31
N ILE A 283 -9.60 0.87 -17.40
CA ILE A 283 -9.91 -0.58 -17.56
C ILE A 283 -11.32 -0.93 -17.01
N PHE A 284 -12.00 -1.88 -17.68
CA PHE A 284 -13.41 -2.33 -17.61
C PHE A 284 -13.59 -3.69 -16.88
N LEU A 285 -14.80 -3.99 -16.34
CA LEU A 285 -15.12 -5.22 -15.57
C LEU A 285 -16.40 -5.96 -16.02
N GLY A 286 -16.40 -7.29 -15.92
CA GLY A 286 -17.53 -8.20 -16.21
C GLY A 286 -17.72 -9.33 -15.17
N ASN A 287 -18.98 -9.73 -14.94
CA ASN A 287 -19.51 -10.53 -13.81
C ASN A 287 -19.62 -12.06 -14.06
N HIS A 288 -19.63 -12.91 -13.00
CA HIS A 288 -20.63 -13.99 -12.77
C HIS A 288 -20.51 -14.72 -11.39
N ARG A 289 -21.64 -15.25 -10.88
CA ARG A 289 -21.93 -15.76 -9.51
C ARG A 289 -21.88 -17.30 -9.34
N LYS A 290 -21.65 -17.81 -8.11
CA LYS A 290 -22.34 -18.99 -7.50
C LYS A 290 -22.08 -19.19 -5.98
N LYS A 291 -22.96 -19.97 -5.31
CA LYS A 291 -23.30 -20.04 -3.87
C LYS A 291 -22.35 -20.87 -2.97
N SER A 292 -22.27 -20.53 -1.67
CA SER A 292 -21.52 -21.27 -0.62
C SER A 292 -22.22 -21.30 0.76
N ARG A 293 -21.80 -22.24 1.63
CA ARG A 293 -22.32 -22.53 2.99
C ARG A 293 -21.48 -21.86 4.08
N LYS A 294 -22.11 -21.49 5.21
CA LYS A 294 -21.57 -20.62 6.28
C LYS A 294 -20.86 -21.39 7.41
N ILE A 295 -19.76 -20.84 7.93
CA ILE A 295 -19.12 -21.23 9.21
C ILE A 295 -18.74 -19.93 9.96
N LYS A 296 -18.83 -19.92 11.30
CA LYS A 296 -18.66 -18.72 12.15
C LYS A 296 -17.18 -18.33 12.37
N ALA A 297 -16.93 -17.02 12.44
CA ALA A 297 -15.63 -16.35 12.46
C ALA A 297 -14.77 -16.53 13.73
N SER A 298 -15.30 -17.09 14.81
CA SER A 298 -14.58 -17.19 16.09
C SER A 298 -13.44 -18.22 16.12
N SER A 299 -13.23 -18.98 15.05
CA SER A 299 -12.23 -20.06 14.99
C SER A 299 -10.97 -19.76 14.13
N ILE A 300 -10.94 -18.64 13.39
CA ILE A 300 -9.85 -18.36 12.41
C ILE A 300 -8.67 -17.59 13.02
N PHE A 301 -8.82 -17.04 14.23
CA PHE A 301 -7.77 -16.23 14.88
C PHE A 301 -6.67 -17.02 15.62
N LYS A 302 -6.66 -18.35 15.57
CA LYS A 302 -5.66 -19.15 16.31
C LYS A 302 -4.38 -19.51 15.56
N HIS A 303 -4.23 -19.20 14.27
CA HIS A 303 -3.03 -19.56 13.47
C HIS A 303 -2.51 -18.42 12.57
N VAL A 304 -2.65 -17.16 13.01
CA VAL A 304 -2.01 -16.01 12.35
C VAL A 304 -0.78 -15.61 13.17
N ILE A 305 0.41 -15.90 12.65
CA ILE A 305 1.67 -15.42 13.23
C ILE A 305 1.72 -13.90 13.01
N LEU A 306 1.43 -13.16 14.06
CA LEU A 306 1.79 -11.76 14.21
C LEU A 306 3.32 -11.66 14.19
N LEU A 307 3.90 -11.14 13.09
CA LEU A 307 5.24 -10.58 13.13
C LEU A 307 5.18 -9.20 13.80
N SER A 308 5.00 -9.24 15.12
CA SER A 308 5.40 -8.18 16.04
C SER A 308 6.65 -8.68 16.75
N LYS A 309 7.69 -7.85 16.68
CA LYS A 309 9.03 -7.96 17.28
C LYS A 309 10.06 -8.78 16.50
N SER A 310 11.20 -8.08 16.29
CA SER A 310 12.56 -8.60 16.13
C SER A 310 13.11 -8.65 14.71
N ARG A 311 13.56 -7.51 14.18
CA ARG A 311 14.99 -7.18 13.95
C ARG A 311 15.09 -5.98 13.00
N CYS A 312 15.51 -4.84 13.55
CA CYS A 312 16.09 -3.75 12.77
C CYS A 312 17.44 -4.22 12.23
N SER A 313 17.52 -4.50 10.94
CA SER A 313 18.71 -4.42 10.08
C SER A 313 18.42 -5.30 8.86
N VAL A 314 18.38 -4.74 7.65
CA VAL A 314 19.29 -5.08 6.53
C VAL A 314 19.16 -3.98 5.46
N ILE A 315 20.35 -3.49 5.08
CA ILE A 315 20.85 -2.84 3.84
C ILE A 315 19.91 -2.83 2.64
#